data_AF-A0A7K5EFE7-F1
#
_entry.id   AF-A0A7K5EFE7-F1
#
_cell.length_a   1.000
_cell.length_b   1.000
_cell.length_c   1.000
_cell.angle_alpha   90.00
_cell.angle_beta   90.00
_cell.angle_gamma   90.00
#
_symmetry.space_group_name_H-M   'P 1'
#
loop_
_entity.id
_entity.type
_entity.pdbx_description
1 polymer ?
#
loop_
_entity_poly.entity_id
_entity_poly.type
_entity_poly.pdbx_seq_one_letter_code
_entity_poly.pdbx_strand_id
1 'polypeptide(L)'
;LTPTSAGTTWMQEILTLLFSLGDARPAKTIPNWERAPWLEQIYCREALRDTETPRLLTTHLPAHVLAPALQRSKAKVIYVARNPKDVAVSFYHFHHLAKFLPDPSSFDAFLTQFLEGTVHYGSWFDHVKGWLGQRQLLDILYVTYEELPQ
;
A
#
# COMPACT_ATOMS: atom_id res chain seq x y z
N LEU A 1 -0.41 4.48 -0.35
CA LEU A 1 -1.37 3.80 -1.25
C LEU A 1 -0.56 3.10 -2.31
N THR A 2 -0.63 1.80 -2.39
CA THR A 2 0.32 1.04 -3.22
C THR A 2 -0.40 -0.19 -3.79
N PRO A 3 0.00 -0.72 -4.95
CA PRO A 3 -0.28 -2.12 -5.26
C PRO A 3 0.43 -3.02 -4.24
N THR A 4 -0.10 -4.22 -4.00
CA THR A 4 0.57 -5.20 -3.15
C THR A 4 2.00 -5.45 -3.65
N SER A 5 2.96 -5.56 -2.74
CA SER A 5 4.38 -5.79 -3.03
C SER A 5 5.15 -4.67 -3.76
N ALA A 6 4.62 -3.44 -3.79
CA ALA A 6 5.30 -2.27 -4.38
C ALA A 6 6.21 -1.49 -3.40
N GLY A 7 6.50 -2.03 -2.21
CA GLY A 7 7.37 -1.38 -1.21
C GLY A 7 6.66 -0.57 -0.13
N THR A 8 5.40 -0.89 0.18
CA THR A 8 4.62 -0.20 1.21
C THR A 8 5.32 -0.14 2.56
N THR A 9 5.92 -1.25 3.00
CA THR A 9 6.63 -1.32 4.29
C THR A 9 7.78 -0.33 4.35
N TRP A 10 8.52 -0.16 3.26
CA TRP A 10 9.62 0.80 3.23
C TRP A 10 9.11 2.23 3.40
N MET A 11 8.04 2.59 2.67
CA MET A 11 7.42 3.90 2.80
C MET A 11 6.84 4.14 4.21
N GLN A 12 6.26 3.11 4.85
CA GLN A 12 5.80 3.20 6.24
C GLN A 12 6.95 3.52 7.21
N GLU A 13 8.13 2.93 7.03
CA GLU A 13 9.31 3.23 7.85
C GLU A 13 9.82 4.66 7.63
N ILE A 14 9.97 5.08 6.37
CA ILE A 14 10.39 6.45 6.02
C ILE A 14 9.43 7.48 6.65
N LEU A 15 8.11 7.26 6.50
CA LEU A 15 7.10 8.17 7.04
C LEU A 15 7.07 8.16 8.56
N THR A 16 7.31 7.01 9.20
CA THR A 16 7.39 6.93 10.67
C THR A 16 8.52 7.80 11.19
N LEU A 17 9.70 7.74 10.57
CA LEU A 17 10.84 8.57 10.97
C LEU A 17 10.56 10.06 10.72
N LEU A 18 9.95 10.40 9.59
CA LEU A 18 9.57 11.79 9.29
C LEU A 18 8.57 12.35 10.31
N PHE A 19 7.54 11.58 10.69
CA PHE A 19 6.55 11.97 11.69
C PHE A 19 7.15 12.07 13.09
N SER A 20 8.17 11.26 13.38
CA SER A 20 8.87 11.23 14.66
C SER A 20 10.06 12.21 14.70
N LEU A 21 10.20 13.11 13.71
CA LEU A 21 11.29 14.07 13.59
C LEU A 21 12.69 13.44 13.68
N GLY A 22 12.84 12.24 13.09
CA GLY A 22 14.07 11.46 13.09
C GLY A 22 14.25 10.52 14.29
N ASP A 23 13.34 10.51 15.25
CA ASP A 23 13.37 9.55 16.36
C ASP A 23 13.01 8.13 15.88
N ALA A 24 13.97 7.22 15.99
CA ALA A 24 13.81 5.83 15.58
C ALA A 24 13.14 4.94 16.63
N ARG A 25 12.88 5.44 17.85
CA ARG A 25 12.24 4.63 18.92
C ARG A 25 10.90 4.04 18.46
N PRO A 26 9.94 4.81 17.90
CA PRO A 26 8.65 4.26 17.49
C PRO A 26 8.78 3.14 16.44
N ALA A 27 9.71 3.28 15.48
CA ALA A 27 9.96 2.26 14.46
C ALA A 27 10.49 0.94 15.05
N LYS A 28 11.21 1.01 16.18
CA LYS A 28 11.79 -0.16 16.87
C LYS A 28 10.88 -0.80 17.91
N THR A 29 9.98 -0.02 18.52
CA THR A 29 9.16 -0.49 19.65
C THR A 29 7.71 -0.76 19.28
N ILE A 30 7.20 -0.14 18.22
CA ILE A 30 5.80 -0.26 17.79
C ILE A 30 5.74 -0.99 16.45
N PRO A 31 4.94 -2.06 16.33
CA PRO A 31 4.75 -2.76 15.05
C PRO A 31 4.26 -1.84 13.92
N ASN A 32 4.62 -2.14 12.68
CA ASN A 32 4.31 -1.25 11.55
C ASN A 32 2.80 -1.03 11.34
N TRP A 33 1.98 -2.06 11.62
CA TRP A 33 0.55 -2.05 11.38
C TRP A 33 -0.20 -1.25 12.45
N GLU A 34 0.45 -0.95 13.57
CA GLU A 34 -0.09 -0.07 14.60
C GLU A 34 0.32 1.38 14.32
N ARG A 35 1.54 1.61 13.82
CA ARG A 35 2.00 2.94 13.37
C ARG A 35 1.28 3.46 12.13
N ALA A 36 0.95 2.57 11.21
CA ALA A 36 0.36 2.89 9.92
C ALA A 36 -0.72 1.85 9.54
N PRO A 37 -1.86 1.81 10.26
CA PRO A 37 -2.87 0.77 10.11
C PRO A 37 -3.47 0.69 8.69
N TRP A 38 -3.85 -0.53 8.32
CA TRP A 38 -4.40 -0.85 7.00
C TRP A 38 -5.91 -0.66 6.98
N LEU A 39 -6.45 0.21 6.12
CA LEU A 39 -7.88 0.55 6.08
C LEU A 39 -8.81 -0.64 5.85
N GLU A 40 -8.37 -1.61 5.06
CA GLU A 40 -9.12 -2.83 4.73
C GLU A 40 -9.12 -3.86 5.86
N GLN A 41 -8.35 -3.66 6.92
CA GLN A 41 -8.26 -4.60 8.03
C GLN A 41 -9.22 -4.24 9.16
N ILE A 42 -9.80 -5.27 9.78
CA ILE A 42 -10.83 -5.13 10.82
C ILE A 42 -10.31 -4.30 12.00
N TYR A 43 -9.07 -4.53 12.42
CA TYR A 43 -8.43 -3.84 13.56
C TYR A 43 -8.19 -2.34 13.35
N CYS A 44 -8.34 -1.84 12.11
CA CYS A 44 -8.05 -0.44 11.81
C CYS A 44 -8.97 0.51 12.58
N ARG A 45 -10.25 0.13 12.75
CA ARG A 45 -11.20 0.95 13.50
C ARG A 45 -10.74 1.15 14.93
N GLU A 46 -10.31 0.09 15.60
CA GLU A 46 -9.82 0.13 16.97
C GLU A 46 -8.50 0.91 17.05
N ALA A 47 -7.56 0.66 16.12
CA ALA A 47 -6.29 1.39 16.07
C ALA A 47 -6.47 2.91 15.92
N LEU A 48 -7.58 3.34 15.28
CA LEU A 48 -7.90 4.75 15.05
C LEU A 48 -8.64 5.46 16.18
N ARG A 49 -9.12 4.73 17.19
CA ARG A 49 -9.86 5.34 18.32
C ARG A 49 -8.97 6.21 19.20
N ASP A 50 -7.75 5.74 19.45
CA ASP A 50 -6.84 6.35 20.43
C ASP A 50 -5.63 7.05 19.76
N THR A 51 -5.64 7.22 18.44
CA THR A 51 -4.55 7.92 17.73
C THR A 51 -4.84 9.41 17.57
N GLU A 52 -3.91 10.23 18.08
CA GLU A 52 -3.91 11.66 17.86
C GLU A 52 -3.60 12.01 16.39
N THR A 53 -3.87 13.26 16.01
CA THR A 53 -3.56 13.78 14.67
C THR A 53 -2.19 14.45 14.65
N PRO A 54 -1.42 14.34 13.55
CA PRO A 54 -1.76 13.73 12.26
C PRO A 54 -1.62 12.19 12.24
N ARG A 55 -2.54 11.51 11.52
CA ARG A 55 -2.58 10.04 11.41
C ARG A 55 -1.95 9.55 10.12
N LEU A 56 -1.16 8.48 10.20
CA LEU A 56 -0.63 7.76 9.06
C LEU A 56 -1.50 6.52 8.78
N LEU A 57 -2.01 6.38 7.56
CA LEU A 57 -2.89 5.28 7.16
C LEU A 57 -2.34 4.59 5.91
N THR A 58 -2.56 3.29 5.82
CA THR A 58 -2.10 2.45 4.72
C THR A 58 -3.27 1.74 4.07
N THR A 59 -3.20 1.46 2.77
CA THR A 59 -4.19 0.62 2.08
C THR A 59 -3.73 0.22 0.68
N HIS A 60 -4.21 -0.95 0.24
CA HIS A 60 -4.13 -1.47 -1.13
C HIS A 60 -5.45 -1.31 -1.92
N LEU A 61 -6.42 -0.55 -1.39
CA LEU A 61 -7.70 -0.37 -2.07
C LEU A 61 -7.56 0.47 -3.35
N PRO A 62 -8.31 0.14 -4.41
CA PRO A 62 -8.27 0.87 -5.67
C PRO A 62 -8.90 2.26 -5.53
N ALA A 63 -8.44 3.18 -6.39
CA ALA A 63 -8.82 4.59 -6.33
C ALA A 63 -10.35 4.83 -6.39
N HIS A 64 -11.10 4.05 -7.17
CA HIS A 64 -12.55 4.24 -7.30
C HIS A 64 -13.31 4.02 -5.98
N VAL A 65 -12.75 3.25 -5.04
CA VAL A 65 -13.32 3.01 -3.71
C VAL A 65 -13.05 4.20 -2.78
N LEU A 66 -11.82 4.72 -2.78
CA LEU A 66 -11.38 5.70 -1.78
C LEU A 66 -11.42 7.16 -2.24
N ALA A 67 -11.24 7.43 -3.53
CA ALA A 67 -11.14 8.78 -4.06
C ALA A 67 -12.36 9.66 -3.70
N PRO A 68 -13.62 9.19 -3.77
CA PRO A 68 -14.77 10.00 -3.38
C PRO A 68 -14.77 10.42 -1.89
N ALA A 69 -14.16 9.63 -1.01
CA ALA A 69 -14.01 9.98 0.40
C ALA A 69 -12.84 10.96 0.60
N LEU A 70 -11.71 10.71 -0.09
CA LEU A 70 -10.52 11.55 0.00
C LEU A 70 -10.75 12.96 -0.56
N GLN A 71 -11.52 13.11 -1.64
CA GLN A 71 -11.86 14.42 -2.23
C GLN A 71 -12.67 15.31 -1.27
N ARG A 72 -13.37 14.71 -0.31
CA ARG A 72 -14.13 15.41 0.74
C ARG A 72 -13.28 15.66 2.01
N SER A 73 -12.00 15.34 1.96
CA SER A 73 -11.07 15.45 3.08
C SER A 73 -9.90 16.37 2.75
N LYS A 74 -9.08 16.70 3.75
CA LYS A 74 -7.78 17.37 3.58
C LYS A 74 -6.61 16.39 3.64
N ALA A 75 -6.88 15.09 3.44
CA ALA A 75 -5.85 14.07 3.51
C ALA A 75 -4.86 14.21 2.35
N LYS A 76 -3.58 14.02 2.66
CA LYS A 76 -2.52 13.92 1.66
C LYS A 76 -2.32 12.45 1.31
N VAL A 77 -2.04 12.18 0.04
CA VAL A 77 -1.88 10.83 -0.47
C VAL A 77 -0.47 10.64 -0.99
N ILE A 78 0.20 9.57 -0.54
CA ILE A 78 1.45 9.10 -1.14
C ILE A 78 1.13 7.80 -1.87
N TYR A 79 1.29 7.80 -3.19
CA TYR A 79 1.14 6.62 -4.02
C TYR A 79 2.50 6.06 -4.42
N VAL A 80 2.78 4.80 -4.08
CA VAL A 80 4.02 4.12 -4.48
C VAL A 80 3.71 3.08 -5.55
N ALA A 81 4.31 3.26 -6.73
CA ALA A 81 4.30 2.26 -7.79
C ALA A 81 5.62 1.50 -7.82
N ARG A 82 5.65 0.35 -8.49
CA ARG A 82 6.86 -0.44 -8.74
C ARG A 82 6.71 -1.12 -10.09
N ASN A 83 7.81 -1.42 -10.77
CA ASN A 83 7.79 -2.18 -12.02
C ASN A 83 6.89 -3.44 -11.88
N PRO A 84 5.91 -3.63 -12.78
CA PRO A 84 4.95 -4.72 -12.67
C PRO A 84 5.59 -6.11 -12.71
N LYS A 85 6.75 -6.25 -13.37
CA LYS A 85 7.49 -7.52 -13.42
C LYS A 85 8.01 -7.91 -12.03
N ASP A 86 8.58 -6.94 -11.31
CA ASP A 86 9.09 -7.15 -9.96
C ASP A 86 7.96 -7.35 -8.95
N VAL A 87 6.83 -6.65 -9.15
CA VAL A 87 5.61 -6.87 -8.36
C VAL A 87 5.09 -8.29 -8.55
N ALA A 88 5.02 -8.80 -9.78
CA ALA A 88 4.55 -10.16 -10.05
C ALA A 88 5.41 -11.21 -9.33
N VAL A 89 6.73 -11.13 -9.44
CA VAL A 89 7.65 -12.06 -8.75
C VAL A 89 7.51 -11.95 -7.23
N SER A 90 7.52 -10.73 -6.70
CA SER A 90 7.41 -10.51 -5.25
C SER A 90 6.05 -10.99 -4.71
N PHE A 91 4.96 -10.78 -5.45
CA PHE A 91 3.63 -11.17 -5.02
C PHE A 91 3.40 -12.67 -5.10
N TYR A 92 4.00 -13.35 -6.09
CA TYR A 92 4.05 -14.81 -6.14
C TYR A 92 4.66 -15.39 -4.86
N HIS A 93 5.86 -14.93 -4.48
CA HIS A 93 6.50 -15.38 -3.24
C HIS A 93 5.70 -15.00 -1.99
N PHE A 94 5.04 -13.84 -1.99
CA PHE A 94 4.18 -13.45 -0.87
C PHE A 94 2.98 -14.40 -0.70
N HIS A 95 2.37 -14.91 -1.77
CA HIS A 95 1.28 -15.88 -1.64
C HIS A 95 1.74 -17.18 -0.95
N HIS A 96 2.97 -17.63 -1.17
CA HIS A 96 3.56 -18.78 -0.46
C HIS A 96 3.74 -18.54 1.05
N LEU A 97 3.97 -17.28 1.45
CA LEU A 97 4.20 -16.91 2.85
C LEU A 97 2.90 -16.55 3.58
N ALA A 98 1.95 -15.94 2.87
CA ALA A 98 0.72 -15.41 3.41
C ALA A 98 -0.39 -16.47 3.40
N LYS A 99 -0.58 -17.14 4.55
CA LYS A 99 -1.57 -18.24 4.71
C LYS A 99 -3.03 -17.87 4.40
N PHE A 100 -3.36 -16.59 4.30
CA PHE A 100 -4.69 -16.11 3.96
C PHE A 100 -4.91 -15.95 2.45
N LEU A 101 -3.85 -16.10 1.64
CA LEU A 101 -3.92 -16.10 0.19
C LEU A 101 -3.93 -17.55 -0.34
N PRO A 102 -4.54 -17.79 -1.51
CA PRO A 102 -4.46 -19.09 -2.16
C PRO A 102 -3.01 -19.38 -2.57
N ASP A 103 -2.54 -20.59 -2.29
CA ASP A 103 -1.20 -21.03 -2.70
C ASP A 103 -1.13 -21.20 -4.23
N PRO A 104 -0.25 -20.48 -4.94
CA PRO A 104 -0.14 -20.58 -6.39
C PRO A 104 0.60 -21.87 -6.77
N SER A 105 -0.06 -22.70 -7.58
CA SER A 105 0.49 -23.98 -8.05
C SER A 105 1.81 -23.85 -8.83
N SER A 106 1.96 -22.80 -9.65
CA SER A 106 3.19 -22.47 -10.38
C SER A 106 3.30 -20.98 -10.62
N PHE A 107 4.52 -20.49 -10.93
CA PHE A 107 4.73 -19.10 -11.29
C PHE A 107 3.98 -18.71 -12.57
N ASP A 108 3.95 -19.59 -13.58
CA ASP A 108 3.24 -19.31 -14.84
C ASP A 108 1.73 -19.14 -14.62
N ALA A 109 1.12 -20.02 -13.82
CA ALA A 109 -0.29 -19.93 -13.48
C ALA A 109 -0.60 -18.64 -12.70
N PHE A 110 0.29 -18.27 -11.76
CA PHE A 110 0.18 -17.01 -11.05
C PHE A 110 0.33 -15.79 -11.97
N LEU A 111 1.29 -15.83 -12.89
CA LEU A 111 1.56 -14.73 -13.82
C LEU A 111 0.35 -14.50 -14.74
N THR A 112 -0.30 -15.56 -15.22
CA THR A 112 -1.57 -15.45 -15.97
C THR A 112 -2.63 -14.73 -15.14
N GLN A 113 -2.87 -15.16 -13.90
CA GLN A 113 -3.84 -14.52 -13.01
C GLN A 113 -3.49 -13.05 -12.73
N PHE A 114 -2.20 -12.75 -12.55
CA PHE A 114 -1.72 -11.40 -12.31
C PHE A 114 -2.00 -10.48 -13.51
N LEU A 115 -1.74 -10.96 -14.73
CA LEU A 115 -1.99 -10.22 -15.98
C LEU A 115 -3.49 -10.05 -16.27
N GLU A 116 -4.30 -11.06 -15.94
CA GLU A 116 -5.76 -11.00 -16.04
C GLU A 116 -6.41 -10.15 -14.93
N GLY A 117 -5.64 -9.81 -13.88
CA GLY A 117 -6.13 -9.06 -12.74
C GLY A 117 -7.09 -9.84 -11.84
N THR A 118 -6.96 -11.17 -11.81
CA THR A 118 -7.77 -12.07 -10.99
C THR A 118 -7.11 -12.43 -9.65
N VAL A 119 -5.95 -11.84 -9.36
CA VAL A 119 -5.28 -11.92 -8.05
C VAL A 119 -5.94 -11.03 -7.00
N HIS A 120 -5.53 -11.19 -5.74
CA HIS A 120 -6.01 -10.34 -4.65
C HIS A 120 -5.73 -8.85 -4.93
N TYR A 121 -6.70 -7.99 -4.65
CA TYR A 121 -6.76 -6.56 -5.03
C TYR A 121 -6.86 -6.24 -6.54
N GLY A 122 -6.93 -7.26 -7.40
CA GLY A 122 -7.25 -7.11 -8.82
C GLY A 122 -6.08 -6.70 -9.72
N SER A 123 -6.42 -6.09 -10.86
CA SER A 123 -5.46 -5.68 -11.90
C SER A 123 -4.50 -4.60 -11.41
N TRP A 124 -3.19 -4.90 -11.43
CA TRP A 124 -2.14 -3.92 -11.16
C TRP A 124 -2.23 -2.71 -12.10
N PHE A 125 -2.53 -2.95 -13.38
CA PHE A 125 -2.62 -1.89 -14.39
C PHE A 125 -3.76 -0.94 -14.09
N ASP A 126 -4.93 -1.47 -13.73
CA ASP A 126 -6.10 -0.64 -13.40
C ASP A 126 -5.91 0.08 -12.07
N HIS A 127 -5.22 -0.55 -11.12
CA HIS A 127 -4.86 0.09 -9.85
C HIS A 127 -3.98 1.33 -10.08
N VAL A 128 -2.89 1.19 -10.85
CA VAL A 128 -1.97 2.30 -11.16
C VAL A 128 -2.66 3.38 -11.99
N LYS A 129 -3.34 3.01 -13.08
CA LYS A 129 -4.10 3.98 -13.91
C LYS A 129 -5.16 4.71 -13.09
N GLY A 130 -5.88 4.01 -12.23
CA GLY A 130 -6.92 4.56 -11.38
C GLY A 130 -6.39 5.64 -10.43
N TRP A 131 -5.31 5.34 -9.70
CA TRP A 131 -4.70 6.31 -8.78
C TRP A 131 -4.03 7.48 -9.50
N LEU A 132 -3.33 7.23 -10.60
CA LEU A 132 -2.74 8.30 -11.42
C LEU A 132 -3.80 9.22 -12.03
N GLY A 133 -4.97 8.66 -12.41
CA GLY A 133 -6.10 9.43 -12.93
C GLY A 133 -6.71 10.40 -11.90
N GLN A 134 -6.46 10.21 -10.60
CA GLN A 134 -6.95 11.11 -9.55
C GLN A 134 -6.00 12.27 -9.22
N ARG A 135 -4.82 12.36 -9.86
CA ARG A 135 -3.79 13.36 -9.52
C ARG A 135 -4.22 14.83 -9.69
N GLN A 136 -5.25 15.10 -10.49
CA GLN A 136 -5.81 16.45 -10.64
C GLN A 136 -6.87 16.79 -9.59
N LEU A 137 -7.40 15.77 -8.90
CA LEU A 137 -8.51 15.91 -7.94
C LEU A 137 -8.06 15.75 -6.48
N LEU A 138 -6.89 15.13 -6.27
CA LEU A 138 -6.35 14.80 -4.96
C LEU A 138 -4.90 15.29 -4.86
N ASP A 139 -4.49 15.66 -3.65
CA ASP A 139 -3.08 15.95 -3.33
C ASP A 139 -2.29 14.63 -3.25
N ILE A 140 -1.85 14.15 -4.42
CA ILE A 140 -1.13 12.88 -4.59
C ILE A 140 0.35 13.16 -4.91
N LEU A 141 1.22 12.74 -4.00
CA LEU A 141 2.63 12.50 -4.30
C LEU A 141 2.78 11.11 -4.90
N TYR A 142 3.20 11.05 -6.16
CA TYR A 142 3.52 9.79 -6.84
C TYR A 142 5.03 9.53 -6.74
N VAL A 143 5.39 8.34 -6.26
CA VAL A 143 6.78 7.88 -6.13
C VAL A 143 6.87 6.48 -6.70
N THR A 144 8.02 6.11 -7.26
CA THR A 144 8.29 4.73 -7.65
C THR A 144 9.25 4.06 -6.65
N TYR A 145 9.11 2.76 -6.47
CA TYR A 145 9.99 1.97 -5.60
C TYR A 145 11.46 2.12 -6.00
N GLU A 146 11.69 2.23 -7.30
CA GLU A 146 13.01 2.35 -7.91
C GLU A 146 13.70 3.68 -7.59
N GLU A 147 12.94 4.72 -7.21
CA GLU A 147 13.46 6.03 -6.77
C GLU A 147 13.74 6.07 -5.26
N LEU A 148 13.30 5.07 -4.49
CA LEU A 148 13.54 5.06 -3.05
C LEU A 148 15.03 4.80 -2.78
N PRO A 149 15.66 5.54 -1.84
CA PRO A 149 17.08 5.38 -1.55
C PRO A 149 17.36 3.98 -1.00
N GLN A 150 18.30 3.23 -1.60
CA GLN A 150 18.75 1.92 -1.12
C GLN A 150 19.72 2.00 0.05
#